data_AF-A0A965PE56-F1
#
_entry.id   AF-A0A965PE56-F1
#
_cell.length_a   1.000
_cell.length_b   1.000
_cell.length_c   1.000
_cell.angle_alpha   90.00
_cell.angle_beta   90.00
_cell.angle_gamma   90.00
#
_symmetry.space_group_name_H-M   'P 1'
#
loop_
_entity.id
_entity.type
_entity.pdbx_description
1 polymer ?
#
loop_
_entity_poly.entity_id
_entity_poly.type
_entity_poly.pdbx_seq_one_letter_code
_entity_poly.pdbx_strand_id
1 'polypeptide(L)'
;MGTQGEDVWLSSNALERFRYGIECKNRARIAIFNDYEQAIRHCEGKETEPLLVLKQNRSTPLAVVDLDHFIELASKAKLYDIQQRQKTVEQSKLATTLRKVYGKHKG
;
A
#
# COMPACT_ATOMS: atom_id res chain seq x y z
N MET A 1 8.92 -21.28 18.30
CA MET A 1 7.88 -22.21 17.82
C MET A 1 6.69 -21.35 17.48
N GLY A 2 6.42 -21.17 16.18
CA GLY A 2 5.44 -20.22 15.66
C GLY A 2 4.00 -20.69 15.88
N THR A 3 3.12 -19.72 16.09
CA THR A 3 1.66 -19.88 16.08
C THR A 3 1.19 -20.46 14.75
N GLN A 4 0.20 -21.36 14.76
CA GLN A 4 -0.51 -21.72 13.54
C GLN A 4 -1.32 -20.50 13.07
N GLY A 5 -1.05 -20.01 11.87
CA GLY A 5 -1.75 -18.87 11.25
C GLY A 5 -0.80 -17.80 10.73
N GLU A 6 -1.37 -16.65 10.38
CA GLU A 6 -0.62 -15.48 9.89
C GLU A 6 0.52 -15.08 10.82
N ASP A 7 1.68 -14.76 10.24
CA ASP A 7 2.85 -14.28 10.99
C ASP A 7 2.59 -12.90 11.62
N VAL A 8 1.69 -12.11 11.01
CA VAL A 8 1.30 -10.78 11.50
C VAL A 8 -0.23 -10.68 11.55
N TRP A 9 -0.76 -10.44 12.75
CA TRP A 9 -2.17 -10.20 12.98
C TRP A 9 -2.47 -8.71 12.99
N LEU A 10 -3.44 -8.30 12.21
CA LEU A 10 -3.90 -6.92 12.14
C LEU A 10 -5.22 -6.76 12.91
N SER A 11 -5.39 -5.62 13.59
CA SER A 11 -6.70 -5.24 14.11
C SER A 11 -7.68 -4.97 12.96
N SER A 12 -8.99 -5.01 13.20
CA SER A 12 -9.99 -4.76 12.17
C SER A 12 -9.78 -3.44 11.42
N ASN A 13 -9.49 -2.35 12.16
CA ASN A 13 -9.20 -1.04 11.56
C ASN A 13 -7.86 -1.00 10.81
N ALA A 14 -6.86 -1.80 11.22
CA ALA A 14 -5.62 -1.93 10.46
C ALA A 14 -5.85 -2.71 9.17
N LEU A 15 -6.63 -3.79 9.22
CA LEU A 15 -6.99 -4.60 8.05
C LEU A 15 -7.75 -3.78 7.01
N GLU A 16 -8.67 -2.90 7.42
CA GLU A 16 -9.39 -2.00 6.52
C GLU A 16 -8.46 -1.10 5.69
N ARG A 17 -7.34 -0.67 6.28
CA ARG A 17 -6.37 0.27 5.67
C ARG A 17 -5.21 -0.45 4.98
N PHE A 18 -4.87 -1.63 5.46
CA PHE A 18 -3.74 -2.44 5.04
C PHE A 18 -4.19 -3.89 4.84
N ARG A 19 -4.94 -4.10 3.75
CA ARG A 19 -5.62 -5.36 3.40
C ARG A 19 -4.64 -6.41 2.89
N TYR A 20 -3.75 -6.90 3.75
CA TYR A 20 -2.77 -7.93 3.37
C TYR A 20 -2.79 -9.12 4.32
N GLY A 21 -2.70 -10.33 3.75
CA GLY A 21 -2.35 -11.54 4.48
C GLY A 21 -0.83 -11.70 4.44
N ILE A 22 -0.18 -11.56 5.60
CA ILE A 22 1.26 -11.34 5.67
C ILE A 22 1.98 -12.63 6.08
N GLU A 23 3.00 -12.99 5.31
CA GLU A 23 3.96 -14.07 5.61
C GLU A 23 5.37 -13.48 5.72
N CYS A 24 6.16 -13.93 6.69
CA CYS A 24 7.50 -13.44 6.96
C CYS A 24 8.53 -14.58 6.96
N LYS A 25 9.55 -14.49 6.09
CA LYS A 25 10.63 -15.50 6.04
C LYS A 25 12.01 -14.87 6.17
N ASN A 26 12.82 -15.43 7.08
CA ASN A 26 14.22 -15.06 7.26
C ASN A 26 15.11 -16.30 7.29
N ARG A 27 15.77 -16.62 6.18
CA ARG A 27 16.63 -17.80 6.03
C ARG A 27 17.69 -17.62 4.95
N ALA A 28 18.78 -18.37 5.06
CA ALA A 28 19.92 -18.26 4.14
C ALA A 28 19.56 -18.55 2.67
N ARG A 29 18.60 -19.44 2.42
CA ARG A 29 18.04 -19.75 1.10
C ARG A 29 16.53 -19.66 1.16
N ILE A 30 15.94 -18.86 0.27
CA ILE A 30 14.50 -18.61 0.21
C ILE A 30 13.90 -19.39 -0.97
N ALA A 31 12.79 -20.07 -0.74
CA ALA A 31 11.99 -20.70 -1.79
C ALA A 31 10.77 -19.81 -2.06
N ILE A 32 10.96 -18.78 -2.88
CA ILE A 32 10.02 -17.66 -3.02
C ILE A 32 8.59 -18.13 -3.30
N PHE A 33 8.37 -18.98 -4.29
CA PHE A 33 7.03 -19.45 -4.65
C PHE A 33 6.38 -20.27 -3.52
N ASN A 34 7.11 -21.21 -2.90
CA ASN A 34 6.57 -22.02 -1.79
C ASN A 34 6.24 -21.17 -0.55
N ASP A 35 7.00 -20.10 -0.32
CA ASP A 35 6.73 -19.14 0.76
C ASP A 35 5.55 -18.23 0.40
N TYR A 36 5.42 -17.84 -0.86
CA TYR A 36 4.31 -17.02 -1.33
C TYR A 36 2.98 -17.78 -1.30
N GLU A 37 2.98 -19.08 -1.59
CA GLU A 37 1.81 -19.96 -1.41
C GLU A 37 1.28 -19.97 0.04
N GLN A 38 2.16 -19.81 1.05
CA GLN A 38 1.71 -19.64 2.44
C GLN A 38 0.98 -18.31 2.63
N ALA A 39 1.47 -17.22 2.04
CA ALA A 39 0.77 -15.92 2.05
C ALA A 39 -0.59 -15.97 1.34
N ILE A 40 -0.72 -16.74 0.25
CA ILE A 40 -2.01 -16.97 -0.42
C ILE A 40 -2.99 -17.68 0.52
N ARG A 41 -2.56 -18.75 1.20
CA ARG A 41 -3.40 -19.48 2.16
C ARG A 41 -3.89 -18.60 3.30
N HIS A 42 -3.08 -17.64 3.73
CA HIS A 42 -3.48 -16.66 4.75
C HIS A 42 -4.67 -15.77 4.31
N CYS A 43 -4.80 -15.55 3.01
CA CYS A 43 -5.87 -14.75 2.40
C CYS A 43 -7.13 -15.57 2.05
N GLU A 44 -7.10 -16.91 2.16
CA GLU A 44 -8.27 -17.74 1.81
C GLU A 44 -9.51 -17.35 2.64
N GLY A 45 -10.60 -17.02 1.94
CA GLY A 45 -11.85 -16.57 2.56
C GLY A 45 -11.83 -15.14 3.11
N LYS A 46 -10.78 -14.34 2.81
CA LYS A 46 -10.65 -12.93 3.20
C LYS A 46 -10.50 -12.03 1.97
N GLU A 47 -10.96 -10.78 2.08
CA GLU A 47 -10.71 -9.74 1.07
C GLU A 47 -9.35 -9.06 1.29
N THR A 48 -8.27 -9.84 1.21
CA THR A 48 -6.89 -9.40 1.45
C THR A 48 -5.95 -9.85 0.35
N GLU A 49 -4.93 -9.05 0.06
CA GLU A 49 -3.88 -9.37 -0.90
C GLU A 49 -2.74 -10.16 -0.23
N PRO A 50 -2.16 -11.18 -0.87
CA PRO A 50 -1.00 -11.87 -0.33
C PRO A 50 0.24 -10.97 -0.29
N LEU A 51 0.95 -10.96 0.83
CA LEU A 51 2.23 -10.25 1.00
C LEU A 51 3.27 -11.15 1.65
N LEU A 52 4.34 -11.44 0.93
CA LEU A 52 5.51 -12.11 1.48
C LEU A 52 6.62 -11.09 1.77
N VAL A 53 6.98 -10.94 3.02
CA VAL A 53 8.16 -10.19 3.46
C VAL A 53 9.29 -11.18 3.69
N LEU A 54 10.32 -11.12 2.85
CA LEU A 54 11.43 -12.08 2.89
C LEU A 54 12.77 -11.40 3.06
N LYS A 55 13.69 -12.08 3.74
CA LYS A 55 15.06 -11.63 3.90
C LYS A 55 16.02 -12.82 3.85
N GLN A 56 17.02 -12.74 2.97
CA GLN A 56 18.16 -13.64 2.98
C GLN A 56 19.35 -13.05 3.76
N ASN A 57 20.34 -13.89 4.05
CA ASN A 57 21.55 -13.46 4.77
C ASN A 57 22.27 -12.35 4.00
N ARG A 58 22.66 -11.29 4.72
CA ARG A 58 23.39 -10.13 4.16
C ARG A 58 22.68 -9.38 3.01
N SER A 59 21.37 -9.58 2.85
CA SER A 59 20.54 -8.76 1.94
C SER A 59 19.56 -7.89 2.72
N THR A 60 19.10 -6.83 2.05
CA THR A 60 17.94 -6.05 2.48
C THR A 60 16.66 -6.90 2.38
N PRO A 61 15.68 -6.70 3.28
CA PRO A 61 14.36 -7.31 3.13
C PRO A 61 13.69 -6.89 1.82
N LEU A 62 12.88 -7.78 1.26
CA LEU A 62 12.05 -7.54 0.07
C LEU A 62 10.58 -7.83 0.41
N ALA A 63 9.69 -7.10 -0.25
CA ALA A 63 8.27 -7.37 -0.29
C ALA A 63 7.92 -8.00 -1.65
N VAL A 64 7.25 -9.15 -1.63
CA VAL A 64 6.78 -9.85 -2.82
C VAL A 64 5.27 -9.83 -2.81
N VAL A 65 4.72 -9.38 -3.93
CA VAL A 65 3.29 -9.34 -4.25
C VAL A 65 3.11 -9.83 -5.70
N ASP A 66 1.88 -10.15 -6.06
CA ASP A 66 1.53 -10.47 -7.44
C ASP A 66 1.83 -9.29 -8.39
N LEU A 67 2.20 -9.61 -9.64
CA LEU A 67 2.57 -8.62 -10.63
C LEU A 67 1.39 -7.71 -11.00
N ASP A 68 0.19 -8.27 -11.17
CA ASP A 68 -0.99 -7.50 -11.56
C ASP A 68 -1.38 -6.52 -10.44
N HIS A 69 -1.31 -6.98 -9.19
CA HIS A 69 -1.50 -6.11 -8.02
C HIS A 69 -0.45 -4.99 -7.97
N PHE A 70 0.82 -5.31 -8.21
CA PHE A 70 1.88 -4.29 -8.27
C PHE A 70 1.62 -3.24 -9.36
N ILE A 71 1.22 -3.67 -10.56
CA ILE A 71 0.89 -2.78 -11.68
C ILE A 71 -0.28 -1.87 -11.31
N GLU A 72 -1.32 -2.43 -10.67
CA GLU A 72 -2.47 -1.66 -10.19
C GLU A 72 -2.05 -0.58 -9.18
N LEU A 73 -1.22 -0.94 -8.19
CA LEU A 73 -0.68 0.00 -7.21
C LEU A 73 0.13 1.13 -7.87
N ALA A 74 1.01 0.78 -8.81
CA ALA A 74 1.83 1.76 -9.53
C ALA A 74 0.96 2.73 -10.35
N SER A 75 -0.10 2.22 -10.98
CA SER A 75 -1.06 3.04 -11.72
C SER A 75 -1.83 3.99 -10.79
N LYS A 76 -2.36 3.47 -9.67
CA LYS A 76 -3.07 4.26 -8.66
C LYS A 76 -2.20 5.36 -8.07
N ALA A 77 -0.93 5.08 -7.79
CA ALA A 77 0.01 6.08 -7.28
C ALA A 77 0.18 7.26 -8.26
N LYS A 78 0.34 6.97 -9.56
CA LYS A 78 0.44 8.02 -10.60
C LYS A 78 -0.86 8.83 -10.71
N LEU A 79 -2.01 8.18 -10.64
CA LEU A 79 -3.31 8.85 -10.67
C LEU A 79 -3.50 9.75 -9.44
N TYR A 80 -3.10 9.27 -8.26
CA TYR A 80 -3.16 10.03 -7.02
C TYR A 80 -2.35 11.33 -7.14
N ASP A 81 -1.13 11.28 -7.65
CA ASP A 81 -0.29 12.47 -7.86
C ASP A 81 -0.96 13.51 -8.77
N ILE A 82 -1.62 13.04 -9.84
CA ILE A 82 -2.35 13.92 -10.77
C ILE A 82 -3.53 14.57 -10.06
N GLN A 83 -4.32 13.80 -9.31
CA GLN A 83 -5.47 14.30 -8.57
C GLN A 83 -5.07 15.34 -7.53
N GLN A 84 -3.96 15.13 -6.81
CA GLN A 84 -3.47 16.10 -5.82
C GLN A 84 -3.06 17.42 -6.49
N ARG A 85 -2.35 17.36 -7.62
CA ARG A 85 -1.98 18.56 -8.39
C ARG A 85 -3.22 19.33 -8.88
N GLN A 86 -4.23 18.62 -9.37
CA GLN A 86 -5.49 19.25 -9.81
C GLN A 86 -6.19 19.97 -8.65
N LYS A 87 -6.30 19.31 -7.48
CA LYS A 87 -6.86 19.93 -6.27
C LYS A 87 -6.10 21.19 -5.86
N THR A 88 -4.77 21.16 -5.88
CA THR A 88 -3.94 22.33 -5.56
C THR A 88 -4.15 23.48 -6.55
N VAL A 89 -4.21 23.19 -7.85
CA VAL A 89 -4.48 24.20 -8.89
C VAL A 89 -5.86 24.81 -8.71
N GLU A 90 -6.87 24.00 -8.43
CA GLU A 90 -8.24 24.46 -8.22
C GLU A 90 -8.37 25.35 -6.98
N GLN A 91 -7.74 24.96 -5.86
CA GLN A 91 -7.67 25.79 -4.66
C GLN A 91 -6.96 27.13 -4.92
N SER A 92 -5.87 27.13 -5.70
CA SER A 92 -5.17 28.35 -6.07
C SER A 92 -6.02 29.30 -6.93
N LYS A 93 -6.77 28.76 -7.91
CA LYS A 93 -7.73 29.51 -8.71
C LYS A 93 -8.85 30.11 -7.86
N LEU A 94 -9.40 29.33 -6.93
CA LEU A 94 -10.44 29.77 -6.00
C LEU A 94 -9.92 30.93 -5.13
N ALA A 95 -8.74 30.77 -4.52
CA ALA A 95 -8.12 31.80 -3.69
C ALA A 95 -7.85 33.10 -4.46
N THR A 96 -7.37 32.99 -5.71
CA THR A 96 -7.14 34.14 -6.59
C THR A 96 -8.43 34.87 -6.93
N THR A 97 -9.49 34.11 -7.22
CA THR A 97 -10.83 34.66 -7.53
C THR A 97 -11.42 35.36 -6.31
N LEU A 98 -11.35 34.73 -5.13
CA LEU A 98 -11.82 35.33 -3.87
C LEU A 98 -11.08 36.64 -3.57
N ARG A 99 -9.76 36.70 -3.78
CA ARG A 99 -8.99 37.94 -3.63
C ARG A 99 -9.45 39.05 -4.59
N LYS A 100 -9.80 38.72 -5.83
CA LYS A 100 -10.33 39.70 -6.80
C LYS A 100 -11.70 40.23 -6.40
N VAL A 101 -12.58 39.36 -5.93
CA VAL A 101 -13.96 39.72 -5.53
C VAL A 101 -13.97 40.54 -4.24
N TYR A 102 -13.28 40.06 -3.20
CA TYR A 102 -13.36 40.66 -1.86
C TYR A 102 -12.23 41.67 -1.57
N GLY A 103 -11.12 41.65 -2.32
CA GLY A 103 -10.00 42.57 -2.13
C GLY A 103 -10.20 43.96 -2.72
N LYS A 104 -11.22 44.17 -3.56
CA LYS A 104 -11.49 45.45 -4.23
C LYS A 104 -12.20 46.49 -3.35
N HIS A 105 -12.69 46.09 -2.17
CA HIS A 105 -13.44 46.94 -1.24
C HIS A 105 -12.60 47.57 -0.11
N LYS A 106 -11.25 47.50 -0.18
CA LYS A 106 -10.33 48.06 0.83
C LYS A 106 -9.50 49.26 0.35
N GLY A 107 -9.89 49.90 -0.74
CA GLY A 107 -9.24 51.11 -1.27
C GLY A 107 -10.19 52.30 -1.23
#